data_AF-A0A7H8RGZ1-F1
#
_entry.id   AF-A0A7H8RGZ1-F1
#
_cell.length_a   1.000
_cell.length_b   1.000
_cell.length_c   1.000
_cell.angle_alpha   90.00
_cell.angle_beta   90.00
_cell.angle_gamma   90.00
#
_symmetry.space_group_name_H-M   'P 1'
#
loop_
_entity.id
_entity.type
_entity.pdbx_description
1 polymer ?
#
loop_
_entity_poly.entity_id
_entity_poly.type
_entity_poly.pdbx_seq_one_letter_code
_entity_poly.pdbx_strand_id
1 'polypeptide(L)'
;MEVWASRYTYYTLHKHESLQITPDQYDIVGKYLVEAIQEVLGDNCTPSIQDVWTAAYDQLAGIMIQKESSLSDQDKEWKDWGDFHIVKISRESDEISSFHLSPVDGKPIPTFVPGQYVSVRVYVPNLGYMQARQYSMSDVTSSQYYRNQCKQEQGQQFTPGILSNVLHALKEPGQIVKVSHT
;
A
#
# COMPACT_ATOMS: atom_id res chain seq x y z
N MET A 1 -3.01 -19.82 20.03
CA MET A 1 -3.44 -19.53 18.64
C MET A 1 -3.97 -18.10 18.48
N GLU A 2 -4.69 -17.54 19.46
CA GLU A 2 -5.23 -16.17 19.40
C GLU A 2 -4.20 -15.05 19.20
N VAL A 3 -3.04 -15.12 19.87
CA VAL A 3 -1.98 -14.08 19.78
C VAL A 3 -1.38 -14.00 18.37
N TRP A 4 -1.25 -15.14 17.68
CA TRP A 4 -0.70 -15.20 16.33
C TRP A 4 -1.70 -14.71 15.29
N ALA A 5 -2.96 -15.16 15.38
CA ALA A 5 -4.03 -14.70 14.49
C ALA A 5 -4.25 -13.17 14.59
N SER A 6 -4.15 -12.62 15.80
CA SER A 6 -4.24 -11.17 16.03
C SER A 6 -3.12 -10.39 15.32
N ARG A 7 -1.87 -10.87 15.38
CA ARG A 7 -0.72 -10.18 14.78
C ARG A 7 -0.74 -10.20 13.25
N TYR A 8 -1.12 -11.31 12.62
CA TYR A 8 -1.24 -11.36 11.16
C TYR A 8 -2.37 -10.49 10.65
N THR A 9 -3.52 -10.51 11.34
CA THR A 9 -4.64 -9.65 11.00
C THR A 9 -4.22 -8.18 11.07
N TYR A 10 -3.51 -7.76 12.13
CA TYR A 10 -3.01 -6.40 12.28
C TYR A 10 -2.16 -5.92 11.08
N TYR A 11 -1.19 -6.74 10.64
CA TYR A 11 -0.35 -6.35 9.50
C TYR A 11 -1.13 -6.25 8.19
N THR A 12 -2.05 -7.18 7.94
CA THR A 12 -2.89 -7.15 6.74
C THR A 12 -3.81 -5.93 6.73
N LEU A 13 -4.42 -5.61 7.87
CA LEU A 13 -5.30 -4.44 8.01
C LEU A 13 -4.56 -3.14 7.68
N HIS A 14 -3.40 -2.91 8.30
CA HIS A 14 -2.61 -1.73 7.99
C HIS A 14 -2.13 -1.71 6.53
N LYS A 15 -1.84 -2.88 5.95
CA LYS A 15 -1.50 -2.95 4.53
C LYS A 15 -2.68 -2.52 3.65
N HIS A 16 -3.87 -3.02 3.91
CA HIS A 16 -5.10 -2.67 3.17
C HIS A 16 -5.45 -1.20 3.31
N GLU A 17 -5.39 -0.68 4.54
CA GLU A 17 -5.59 0.72 4.85
C GLU A 17 -4.57 1.62 4.10
N SER A 18 -3.29 1.25 4.12
CA SER A 18 -2.26 1.97 3.35
C SER A 18 -2.47 1.92 1.83
N LEU A 19 -3.29 0.98 1.33
CA LEU A 19 -3.60 0.83 -0.09
C LEU A 19 -4.98 1.38 -0.46
N GLN A 20 -5.76 1.84 0.54
CA GLN A 20 -7.11 2.35 0.38
C GLN A 20 -8.04 1.29 -0.24
N ILE A 21 -7.98 0.07 0.32
CA ILE A 21 -8.89 -1.01 -0.05
C ILE A 21 -10.30 -0.67 0.43
N THR A 22 -11.30 -0.90 -0.42
CA THR A 22 -12.71 -0.58 -0.13
C THR A 22 -13.56 -1.84 0.01
N PRO A 23 -14.68 -1.81 0.76
CA PRO A 23 -15.59 -2.96 0.89
C PRO A 23 -16.00 -3.58 -0.46
N ASP A 24 -16.37 -2.78 -1.45
CA ASP A 24 -16.77 -3.25 -2.78
C ASP A 24 -15.69 -4.05 -3.53
N GLN A 25 -14.41 -3.88 -3.16
CA GLN A 25 -13.32 -4.64 -3.76
C GLN A 25 -13.26 -6.08 -3.25
N TYR A 26 -13.80 -6.36 -2.06
CA TYR A 26 -13.90 -7.73 -1.56
C TYR A 26 -14.82 -8.57 -2.43
N ASP A 27 -15.96 -8.04 -2.87
CA ASP A 27 -16.88 -8.77 -3.74
C ASP A 27 -16.21 -9.15 -5.07
N ILE A 28 -15.42 -8.23 -5.63
CA ILE A 28 -14.65 -8.46 -6.86
C ILE A 28 -13.61 -9.57 -6.66
N VAL A 29 -12.84 -9.50 -5.58
CA VAL A 29 -11.80 -10.49 -5.27
C VAL A 29 -12.43 -11.86 -4.98
N GLY A 30 -13.49 -11.91 -4.19
CA GLY A 30 -14.20 -13.14 -3.84
C GLY A 30 -14.73 -13.86 -5.07
N LYS A 31 -15.39 -13.13 -5.97
CA LYS A 31 -15.87 -13.67 -7.24
C LYS A 31 -14.74 -14.34 -8.03
N TYR A 32 -13.68 -13.60 -8.35
CA TYR A 32 -12.61 -14.12 -9.20
C TYR A 32 -11.74 -15.18 -8.50
N LEU A 33 -11.65 -15.15 -7.17
CA LEU A 33 -11.01 -16.21 -6.40
C LEU A 33 -11.77 -17.53 -6.53
N VAL A 34 -13.09 -17.51 -6.36
CA VAL A 34 -13.93 -18.72 -6.47
C VAL A 34 -13.92 -19.26 -7.90
N GLU A 35 -14.03 -18.37 -8.91
CA GLU A 35 -13.91 -18.76 -10.32
C GLU A 35 -12.53 -19.41 -10.62
N ALA A 36 -11.43 -18.85 -10.10
CA ALA A 36 -10.10 -19.43 -10.28
C ALA A 36 -9.97 -20.80 -9.60
N ILE A 37 -10.57 -20.99 -8.42
CA ILE A 37 -10.59 -22.29 -7.73
C ILE A 37 -11.34 -23.33 -8.58
N GLN A 38 -12.48 -22.95 -9.17
CA GLN A 38 -13.23 -23.82 -10.07
C GLN A 38 -12.40 -24.21 -11.30
N GLU A 39 -11.75 -23.24 -11.93
CA GLU A 39 -10.92 -23.47 -13.12
C GLU A 39 -9.79 -24.47 -12.82
N VAL A 40 -9.10 -24.31 -11.68
CA VAL A 40 -7.98 -25.18 -11.30
C VAL A 40 -8.44 -26.58 -10.89
N LEU A 41 -9.57 -26.70 -10.18
CA LEU A 41 -10.07 -27.99 -9.69
C LEU A 41 -10.88 -28.76 -10.75
N GLY A 42 -11.42 -28.07 -11.75
CA GLY A 42 -12.27 -28.65 -12.79
C GLY A 42 -13.43 -29.44 -12.18
N ASP A 43 -13.62 -30.67 -12.65
CA ASP A 43 -14.68 -31.59 -12.19
C ASP A 43 -14.60 -31.94 -10.69
N ASN A 44 -13.44 -31.71 -10.05
CA ASN A 44 -13.29 -31.91 -8.60
C ASN A 44 -13.91 -30.77 -7.78
N CYS A 45 -14.25 -29.63 -8.40
CA CYS A 45 -14.95 -28.54 -7.73
C CYS A 45 -16.45 -28.84 -7.65
N THR A 46 -16.83 -29.75 -6.76
CA THR A 46 -18.25 -30.03 -6.53
C THR A 46 -18.96 -28.77 -6.01
N PRO A 47 -20.29 -28.62 -6.21
CA PRO A 47 -21.04 -27.47 -5.69
C PRO A 47 -20.83 -27.24 -4.19
N SER A 48 -20.74 -28.32 -3.41
CA SER A 48 -20.46 -28.22 -1.97
C SER A 48 -19.07 -27.65 -1.67
N ILE A 49 -18.06 -27.91 -2.50
CA ILE A 49 -16.71 -27.35 -2.32
C ILE A 49 -16.73 -25.86 -2.65
N GLN A 50 -17.39 -25.47 -3.74
CA GLN A 50 -17.57 -24.08 -4.11
C GLN A 50 -18.29 -23.28 -3.02
N ASP A 51 -19.41 -23.81 -2.49
CA ASP A 51 -20.19 -23.15 -1.44
C ASP A 51 -19.36 -22.94 -0.17
N VAL A 52 -18.53 -23.92 0.19
CA VAL A 52 -17.62 -23.82 1.35
C VAL A 52 -16.57 -22.73 1.15
N TRP A 53 -15.94 -22.65 -0.02
CA TRP A 53 -14.95 -21.60 -0.31
C TRP A 53 -15.59 -20.21 -0.34
N THR A 54 -16.79 -20.10 -0.91
CA THR A 54 -17.54 -18.84 -0.94
C THR A 54 -17.89 -18.38 0.47
N ALA A 55 -18.49 -19.26 1.28
CA ALA A 55 -18.83 -18.94 2.67
C ALA A 55 -17.60 -18.62 3.54
N ALA A 56 -16.49 -19.33 3.32
CA ALA A 56 -15.23 -19.06 4.04
C ALA A 56 -14.65 -17.69 3.66
N TYR A 57 -14.70 -17.32 2.37
CA TYR A 57 -14.28 -16.01 1.90
C TYR A 57 -15.14 -14.90 2.50
N ASP A 58 -16.47 -15.02 2.44
CA ASP A 58 -17.41 -14.01 2.93
C ASP A 58 -17.23 -13.75 4.43
N GLN A 59 -17.01 -14.81 5.22
CA GLN A 59 -16.73 -14.67 6.65
C GLN A 59 -15.43 -13.89 6.91
N LEU A 60 -14.36 -14.22 6.18
CA LEU A 60 -13.08 -13.52 6.34
C LEU A 60 -13.18 -12.06 5.87
N ALA A 61 -13.83 -11.82 4.73
CA ALA A 61 -14.08 -10.50 4.18
C ALA A 61 -14.86 -9.64 5.19
N GLY A 62 -15.94 -10.16 5.77
CA GLY A 62 -16.73 -9.47 6.79
C GLY A 62 -15.92 -9.08 8.02
N ILE A 63 -15.04 -9.97 8.52
CA ILE A 63 -14.14 -9.66 9.65
C ILE A 63 -13.16 -8.54 9.27
N MET A 64 -12.59 -8.59 8.07
CA MET A 64 -11.62 -7.58 7.62
C MET A 64 -12.29 -6.22 7.42
N ILE A 65 -13.41 -6.16 6.71
CA ILE A 65 -14.19 -4.94 6.47
C ILE A 65 -14.59 -4.27 7.79
N GLN A 66 -15.10 -5.06 8.75
CA GLN A 66 -15.49 -4.53 10.05
C GLN A 66 -14.29 -3.91 10.79
N LYS A 67 -13.13 -4.58 10.78
CA LYS A 67 -11.92 -4.08 11.43
C LYS A 67 -11.33 -2.85 10.72
N GLU A 68 -11.32 -2.83 9.40
CA GLU A 68 -10.85 -1.70 8.59
C GLU A 68 -11.71 -0.46 8.82
N SER A 69 -13.03 -0.60 8.87
CA SER A 69 -13.95 0.50 9.21
C SER A 69 -13.60 1.10 10.58
N SER A 70 -13.30 0.26 11.58
CA SER A 70 -12.95 0.73 12.93
C SER A 70 -11.60 1.45 13.01
N LEU A 71 -10.69 1.22 12.05
CA LEU A 71 -9.43 1.96 11.92
C LEU A 71 -9.64 3.30 11.19
N SER A 72 -10.49 3.30 10.16
CA SER A 72 -10.79 4.52 9.38
C SER A 72 -11.60 5.57 10.15
N ASP A 73 -12.34 5.16 11.18
CA ASP A 73 -13.11 6.05 12.04
C ASP A 73 -12.27 6.80 13.08
N GLN A 74 -10.97 6.47 13.20
CA GLN A 74 -10.04 7.28 13.97
C GLN A 74 -9.75 8.57 13.20
N ASP A 75 -9.75 9.73 13.87
CA ASP A 75 -9.61 11.06 13.28
C ASP A 75 -8.35 11.20 12.40
N LYS A 76 -8.45 10.84 11.13
CA LYS A 76 -7.39 11.03 10.15
C LYS A 76 -7.47 12.42 9.54
N GLU A 77 -6.35 13.13 9.55
CA GLU A 77 -6.23 14.45 8.92
C GLU A 77 -6.43 14.40 7.40
N TRP A 78 -6.19 13.24 6.75
CA TRP A 78 -6.68 12.95 5.41
C TRP A 78 -7.14 11.50 5.26
N LYS A 79 -8.28 11.28 4.57
CA LYS A 79 -8.93 9.96 4.49
C LYS A 79 -8.45 9.07 3.34
N ASP A 80 -7.84 9.65 2.29
CA ASP A 80 -7.50 8.93 1.06
C ASP A 80 -6.01 9.08 0.67
N TRP A 81 -5.75 9.15 -0.63
CA TRP A 81 -4.46 9.52 -1.19
C TRP A 81 -4.30 11.03 -1.22
N GLY A 82 -3.50 11.58 -0.31
CA GLY A 82 -3.10 12.99 -0.34
C GLY A 82 -2.08 13.27 -1.44
N ASP A 83 -2.10 14.48 -1.99
CA ASP A 83 -1.09 14.93 -2.96
C ASP A 83 0.10 15.57 -2.23
N PHE A 84 1.30 15.11 -2.54
CA PHE A 84 2.54 15.54 -1.90
C PHE A 84 3.58 15.94 -2.96
N HIS A 85 4.27 17.05 -2.75
CA HIS A 85 5.47 17.40 -3.49
C HIS A 85 6.67 16.63 -2.96
N ILE A 86 7.49 16.10 -3.86
CA ILE A 86 8.89 15.78 -3.55
C ILE A 86 9.64 17.10 -3.48
N VAL A 87 9.89 17.61 -2.27
CA VAL A 87 10.53 18.91 -2.04
C VAL A 87 12.05 18.83 -1.99
N LYS A 88 12.61 17.63 -1.77
CA LYS A 88 14.05 17.38 -1.77
C LYS A 88 14.35 15.93 -2.14
N ILE A 89 15.37 15.76 -2.97
CA ILE A 89 15.97 14.47 -3.30
C ILE A 89 17.44 14.51 -2.84
N SER A 90 17.84 13.57 -1.98
CA SER A 90 19.24 13.42 -1.55
C SER A 90 19.75 12.08 -2.03
N ARG A 91 20.84 12.07 -2.79
CA ARG A 91 21.53 10.82 -3.13
C ARG A 91 22.37 10.38 -1.93
N GLU A 92 22.02 9.25 -1.33
CA GLU A 92 22.69 8.71 -0.14
C GLU A 92 23.81 7.73 -0.54
N SER A 93 23.63 7.02 -1.65
CA SER A 93 24.63 6.13 -2.25
C SER A 93 24.39 6.00 -3.76
N ASP A 94 25.15 5.11 -4.42
CA ASP A 94 24.94 4.80 -5.84
C ASP A 94 23.55 4.22 -6.11
N GLU A 95 22.97 3.51 -5.15
CA GLU A 95 21.70 2.80 -5.27
C GLU A 95 20.59 3.31 -4.33
N ILE A 96 20.87 4.20 -3.37
CA ILE A 96 19.87 4.70 -2.41
C ILE A 96 19.72 6.21 -2.52
N SER A 97 18.46 6.66 -2.58
CA SER A 97 18.07 8.06 -2.54
C SER A 97 17.01 8.30 -1.46
N SER A 98 17.13 9.41 -0.73
CA SER A 98 16.10 9.91 0.19
C SER A 98 15.18 10.90 -0.53
N PHE A 99 13.89 10.78 -0.28
CA PHE A 99 12.85 11.67 -0.79
C PHE A 99 12.15 12.34 0.39
N HIS A 100 12.01 13.66 0.32
CA HIS A 100 11.26 14.44 1.30
C HIS A 100 9.92 14.84 0.70
N LEU A 101 8.83 14.40 1.34
CA LEU A 101 7.46 14.53 0.84
C LEU A 101 6.72 15.54 1.70
N SER A 102 6.26 16.64 1.11
CA SER A 102 5.48 17.67 1.81
C SER A 102 4.09 17.81 1.17
N PRO A 103 3.01 17.96 1.95
CA PRO A 103 1.66 18.02 1.39
C PRO A 103 1.49 19.27 0.53
N VAL A 104 0.80 19.12 -0.61
CA VAL A 104 0.57 20.20 -1.57
C VAL A 104 -0.28 21.32 -0.96
N ASP A 105 -1.21 20.98 -0.05
CA ASP A 105 -2.10 21.95 0.60
C ASP A 105 -1.43 22.72 1.75
N GLY A 106 -0.16 22.41 2.05
CA GLY A 106 0.63 23.09 3.08
C GLY A 106 0.16 22.84 4.52
N LYS A 107 -0.78 21.91 4.74
CA LYS A 107 -1.21 21.54 6.09
C LYS A 107 -0.09 20.78 6.82
N PRO A 108 -0.11 20.77 8.16
CA PRO A 108 0.74 19.89 8.93
C PRO A 108 0.53 18.42 8.52
N ILE A 109 1.58 17.62 8.66
CA ILE A 109 1.49 16.16 8.53
C ILE A 109 1.39 15.48 9.91
N PRO A 110 0.63 14.38 10.04
CA PRO A 110 0.59 13.57 11.24
C PRO A 110 1.96 13.04 11.64
N THR A 111 2.19 12.97 12.95
CA THR A 111 3.37 12.30 13.52
C THR A 111 3.28 10.79 13.34
N PHE A 112 4.43 10.12 13.29
CA PHE A 112 4.55 8.66 13.18
C PHE A 112 5.45 8.09 14.27
N VAL A 113 5.32 6.79 14.53
CA VAL A 113 6.19 6.02 15.42
C VAL A 113 7.28 5.34 14.59
N PRO A 114 8.54 5.28 15.06
CA PRO A 114 9.60 4.55 14.38
C PRO A 114 9.20 3.12 14.03
N GLY A 115 9.40 2.74 12.76
CA GLY A 115 8.96 1.46 12.20
C GLY A 115 7.67 1.52 11.37
N GLN A 116 6.93 2.64 11.41
CA GLN A 116 5.81 2.88 10.48
C GLN A 116 6.30 3.21 9.07
N TYR A 117 5.38 3.12 8.11
CA TYR A 117 5.60 3.38 6.70
C TYR A 117 4.45 4.20 6.13
N VAL A 118 4.70 4.84 4.98
CA VAL A 118 3.65 5.40 4.12
C VAL A 118 3.64 4.64 2.79
N SER A 119 2.50 4.61 2.12
CA SER A 119 2.45 4.18 0.73
C SER A 119 2.66 5.38 -0.19
N VAL A 120 3.57 5.25 -1.14
CA VAL A 120 3.77 6.22 -2.22
C VAL A 120 3.22 5.61 -3.51
N ARG A 121 2.35 6.37 -4.19
CA ARG A 121 1.68 5.96 -5.41
C ARG A 121 1.95 6.94 -6.55
N VAL A 122 2.44 6.42 -7.67
CA VAL A 122 2.77 7.19 -8.88
C VAL A 122 2.17 6.54 -10.12
N TYR A 123 1.88 7.35 -11.14
CA TYR A 123 1.47 6.84 -12.43
C TYR A 123 2.68 6.27 -13.17
N VAL A 124 2.54 5.07 -13.74
CA VAL A 124 3.61 4.41 -14.50
C VAL A 124 3.17 4.32 -15.97
N PRO A 125 3.64 5.23 -16.86
CA PRO A 125 3.14 5.35 -18.23
C PRO A 125 3.21 4.06 -19.05
N ASN A 126 4.30 3.31 -18.89
CA ASN A 126 4.54 2.04 -19.55
C ASN A 126 3.64 0.90 -19.08
N LEU A 127 3.00 1.01 -17.90
CA LEU A 127 1.96 0.09 -17.47
C LEU A 127 0.55 0.63 -17.73
N GLY A 128 0.38 1.95 -17.87
CA GLY A 128 -0.94 2.58 -18.00
C GLY A 128 -1.72 2.67 -16.67
N TYR A 129 -1.10 2.36 -15.53
CA TYR A 129 -1.75 2.29 -14.23
C TYR A 129 -0.97 3.01 -13.13
N MET A 130 -1.68 3.42 -12.07
CA MET A 130 -1.05 3.82 -10.82
C MET A 130 -0.41 2.60 -10.16
N GLN A 131 0.80 2.76 -9.63
CA GLN A 131 1.49 1.76 -8.84
C GLN A 131 1.77 2.34 -7.46
N ALA A 132 1.55 1.55 -6.40
CA ALA A 132 1.85 1.93 -5.02
C ALA A 132 2.92 1.02 -4.43
N ARG A 133 3.82 1.57 -3.62
CA ARG A 133 4.74 0.79 -2.75
C ARG A 133 4.87 1.46 -1.39
N GLN A 134 5.15 0.65 -0.38
CA GLN A 134 5.34 1.08 0.99
C GLN A 134 6.81 1.43 1.22
N TYR A 135 7.05 2.58 1.84
CA TYR A 135 8.38 3.03 2.24
C TYR A 135 8.38 3.40 3.71
N SER A 136 9.31 2.81 4.46
CA SER A 136 9.51 3.15 5.87
C SER A 136 9.86 4.62 6.04
N MET A 137 9.39 5.19 7.14
CA MET A 137 9.77 6.52 7.58
C MET A 137 11.18 6.50 8.17
N SER A 138 12.09 7.31 7.62
CA SER A 138 13.54 7.21 7.88
C SER A 138 14.11 8.41 8.64
N ASP A 139 13.28 9.18 9.34
CA ASP A 139 13.70 10.37 10.11
C ASP A 139 12.92 10.48 11.42
N VAL A 140 13.24 11.50 12.22
CA VAL A 140 12.39 11.93 13.33
C VAL A 140 11.10 12.55 12.81
N THR A 141 10.06 12.57 13.64
CA THR A 141 8.79 13.20 13.28
C THR A 141 8.98 14.68 12.99
N SER A 142 8.39 15.13 11.89
CA SER A 142 8.36 16.52 11.44
C SER A 142 6.91 16.84 11.11
N SER A 143 6.50 18.09 11.33
CA SER A 143 5.17 18.56 10.90
C SER A 143 5.13 19.02 9.45
N GLN A 144 6.27 19.03 8.73
CA GLN A 144 6.38 19.64 7.40
C GLN A 144 6.60 18.63 6.27
N TYR A 145 7.33 17.55 6.55
CA TYR A 145 7.65 16.55 5.54
C TYR A 145 7.85 15.16 6.12
N TYR A 146 7.52 14.16 5.32
CA TYR A 146 7.98 12.80 5.51
C TYR A 146 9.30 12.58 4.79
N ARG A 147 10.19 11.77 5.36
CA ARG A 147 11.42 11.34 4.68
C ARG A 147 11.42 9.83 4.57
N ASN A 148 11.67 9.38 3.35
CA ASN A 148 11.66 7.98 2.97
C ASN A 148 12.90 7.69 2.13
N GLN A 149 13.46 6.50 2.29
CA GLN A 149 14.59 6.04 1.49
C GLN A 149 14.15 4.95 0.53
N CYS A 150 14.57 5.06 -0.73
CA CYS A 150 14.31 4.06 -1.76
C CYS A 150 15.63 3.55 -2.30
N LYS A 151 15.82 2.23 -2.22
CA LYS A 151 16.84 1.52 -2.99
C LYS A 151 16.38 1.35 -4.45
N GLN A 152 17.27 1.58 -5.40
CA GLN A 152 17.05 1.31 -6.81
C GLN A 152 17.17 -0.19 -7.06
N GLU A 153 16.09 -0.80 -7.55
CA GLU A 153 16.09 -2.21 -7.92
C GLU A 153 16.45 -2.33 -9.41
N GLN A 154 17.75 -2.37 -9.73
CA GLN A 154 18.24 -2.31 -11.12
C GLN A 154 17.92 -3.55 -11.96
N GLY A 155 17.52 -4.66 -11.33
CA GLY A 155 17.13 -5.87 -12.06
C GLY A 155 18.29 -6.56 -12.79
N GLN A 156 19.35 -6.93 -12.04
CA GLN A 156 20.48 -7.64 -12.63
C GLN A 156 20.10 -9.07 -13.05
N GLN A 157 19.52 -9.85 -12.12
CA GLN A 157 19.08 -11.23 -12.37
C GLN A 157 17.59 -11.32 -12.74
N PHE A 158 16.79 -10.31 -12.37
CA PHE A 158 15.34 -10.25 -12.55
C PHE A 158 14.94 -8.94 -13.22
N THR A 159 13.68 -8.81 -13.61
CA THR A 159 13.18 -7.55 -14.17
C THR A 159 13.39 -6.39 -13.17
N PRO A 160 13.85 -5.20 -13.63
CA PRO A 160 14.03 -4.03 -12.77
C PRO A 160 12.76 -3.64 -12.02
N GLY A 161 12.90 -3.17 -10.79
CA GLY A 161 11.79 -2.72 -9.97
C GLY A 161 11.17 -1.44 -10.52
N ILE A 162 9.88 -1.47 -10.83
CA ILE A 162 9.22 -0.38 -11.55
C ILE A 162 9.25 0.94 -10.77
N LEU A 163 8.67 0.95 -9.57
CA LEU A 163 8.48 2.20 -8.82
C LEU A 163 9.80 2.79 -8.32
N SER A 164 10.75 1.93 -7.90
CA SER A 164 12.06 2.40 -7.45
C SER A 164 12.84 3.07 -8.58
N ASN A 165 12.81 2.51 -9.80
CA ASN A 165 13.45 3.15 -10.95
C ASN A 165 12.72 4.41 -11.40
N VAL A 166 11.38 4.47 -11.30
CA VAL A 166 10.63 5.71 -11.58
C VAL A 166 11.05 6.83 -10.62
N LEU A 167 11.16 6.54 -9.32
CA LEU A 167 11.61 7.52 -8.33
C LEU A 167 13.07 7.94 -8.55
N HIS A 168 13.96 6.99 -8.86
CA HIS A 168 15.37 7.26 -9.13
C HIS A 168 15.62 7.99 -10.46
N ALA A 169 14.68 7.96 -11.39
CA ALA A 169 14.75 8.73 -12.63
C ALA A 169 14.47 10.24 -12.42
N LEU A 170 13.90 10.62 -11.27
CA LEU A 170 13.67 12.03 -10.92
C LEU A 170 15.01 12.71 -10.62
N LYS A 171 15.38 13.70 -11.45
CA LYS A 171 16.62 14.46 -11.30
C LYS A 171 16.49 15.66 -10.37
N GLU A 172 15.29 16.24 -10.30
CA GLU A 172 15.01 17.47 -9.57
C GLU A 172 13.74 17.31 -8.73
N PRO A 173 13.63 18.05 -7.60
CA PRO A 173 12.38 18.18 -6.85
C PRO A 173 11.22 18.76 -7.69
N GLY A 174 10.00 18.63 -7.17
CA GLY A 174 8.78 19.27 -7.70
C GLY A 174 7.70 18.29 -8.15
N GLN A 175 8.06 17.04 -8.44
CA GLN A 175 7.09 16.00 -8.81
C GLN A 175 6.04 15.81 -7.70
N ILE A 176 4.78 15.75 -8.12
CA ILE A 176 3.66 15.40 -7.23
C ILE A 176 3.49 13.88 -7.22
N VAL A 177 3.39 13.31 -6.04
CA VAL A 177 3.10 11.90 -5.79
C VAL A 177 1.89 11.78 -4.86
N LYS A 178 1.22 10.63 -4.91
CA LYS A 178 0.12 10.33 -3.99
C LYS A 178 0.65 9.60 -2.76
N VAL A 179 0.25 10.02 -1.58
CA VAL A 179 0.67 9.42 -0.31
C VAL A 179 -0.54 9.05 0.53
N SER A 180 -0.49 7.86 1.12
CA SER A 180 -1.43 7.45 2.15
C SER A 180 -0.65 6.91 3.35
N HIS A 181 -1.26 7.02 4.53
CA HIS A 181 -0.72 6.48 5.77
C HIS A 181 -1.74 5.56 6.43
N THR A 182 -1.20 4.74 7.32
CA THR A 182 -1.93 4.01 8.35
C THR A 182 -1.96 4.86 9.60
#